data_AF-A0A386B0V5-F1
#
_entry.id   AF-A0A386B0V5-F1
#
_cell.length_a   1.000
_cell.length_b   1.000
_cell.length_c   1.000
_cell.angle_alpha   90.00
_cell.angle_beta   90.00
_cell.angle_gamma   90.00
#
_symmetry.space_group_name_H-M   'P 1'
#
loop_
_entity.id
_entity.type
_entity.pdbx_description
1 polymer ?
#
loop_
_entity_poly.entity_id
_entity_poly.type
_entity_poly.pdbx_seq_one_letter_code
_entity_poly.pdbx_strand_id
1 'polypeptide(L)'
;MIFYNFLFFIIDLLSIQRNSFIQFLEFGLITEIENTKSIFWVNESTRVIFYARAYKILKPNDTIQNCLLTGKTYMSEIYIPVL
;
A
#
# COMPACT_ATOMS: atom_id res chain seq x y z
N MET A 1 19.61 25.15 13.32
CA MET A 1 18.61 24.06 13.37
C MET A 1 17.17 24.54 13.66
N ILE A 2 16.98 25.66 14.37
CA ILE A 2 15.64 26.20 14.71
C ILE A 2 14.83 26.63 13.47
N PHE A 3 15.48 27.11 12.41
CA PHE A 3 14.82 27.58 11.18
C PHE A 3 14.12 26.46 10.38
N TYR A 4 14.64 25.23 10.43
CA TYR A 4 14.10 24.10 9.66
C TYR A 4 12.75 23.62 10.20
N ASN A 5 12.57 23.68 11.53
CA ASN A 5 11.31 23.32 12.18
C ASN A 5 10.19 24.34 11.93
N PHE A 6 10.51 25.60 11.63
CA PHE A 6 9.51 26.66 11.42
C PHE A 6 8.86 26.57 10.03
N LEU A 7 9.59 26.11 9.01
CA LEU A 7 9.05 25.98 7.65
C LEU A 7 7.93 24.93 7.55
N PHE A 8 8.01 23.88 8.37
CA PHE A 8 6.98 22.83 8.48
C PHE A 8 5.62 23.33 8.98
N PHE A 9 5.58 24.48 9.67
CA PHE A 9 4.33 25.04 10.19
C PHE A 9 3.56 25.88 9.16
N ILE A 10 4.22 26.39 8.11
CA ILE A 10 3.59 27.28 7.11
C ILE A 10 3.13 26.48 5.88
N ILE A 11 3.88 25.43 5.52
CA ILE A 11 3.56 24.56 4.40
C ILE A 11 3.72 23.12 4.87
N ASP A 12 2.64 22.34 4.76
CA ASP A 12 2.71 20.90 4.98
C ASP A 12 3.37 20.22 3.78
N LEU A 13 4.70 20.29 3.72
CA LEU A 13 5.52 19.74 2.64
C LEU A 13 5.37 18.21 2.53
N LEU A 14 4.95 17.54 3.60
CA LEU A 14 4.70 16.11 3.62
C LEU A 14 3.31 15.73 3.08
N SER A 15 2.40 16.70 2.92
CA SER A 15 1.05 16.45 2.39
C SER A 15 1.09 15.76 1.03
N ILE A 16 2.02 16.13 0.15
CA ILE A 16 2.18 15.52 -1.18
C ILE A 16 2.46 14.02 -1.04
N GLN A 17 3.36 13.64 -0.14
CA GLN A 17 3.72 12.23 0.07
C GLN A 17 2.58 11.44 0.72
N ARG A 18 1.93 12.00 1.75
CA ARG A 18 0.83 11.32 2.45
C ARG A 18 -0.40 11.17 1.54
N ASN A 19 -0.77 12.22 0.81
CA ASN A 19 -1.92 12.20 -0.09
C ASN A 19 -1.69 11.24 -1.26
N SER A 20 -0.48 11.25 -1.85
CA SER A 20 -0.13 10.30 -2.91
C SER A 20 -0.21 8.85 -2.42
N PHE A 21 0.33 8.56 -1.24
CA PHE A 21 0.28 7.21 -0.67
C PHE A 21 -1.16 6.78 -0.35
N ILE A 22 -1.99 7.66 0.23
CA ILE A 22 -3.41 7.37 0.49
C ILE A 22 -4.15 7.10 -0.84
N GLN A 23 -3.93 7.92 -1.87
CA GLN A 23 -4.55 7.71 -3.18
C GLN A 23 -4.11 6.38 -3.83
N PHE A 24 -2.83 6.02 -3.68
CA PHE A 24 -2.33 4.72 -4.14
C PHE A 24 -3.07 3.57 -3.44
N LEU A 25 -3.24 3.63 -2.12
CA LEU A 25 -3.96 2.61 -1.38
C LEU A 25 -5.44 2.57 -1.79
N GLU A 26 -6.15 3.70 -1.72
CA GLU A 26 -7.60 3.76 -1.94
C GLU A 26 -8.03 3.48 -3.38
N PHE A 27 -7.23 3.88 -4.37
CA PHE A 27 -7.62 3.81 -5.77
C PHE A 27 -6.60 3.11 -6.65
N GLY A 28 -5.31 3.44 -6.50
CA GLY A 28 -4.25 2.93 -7.38
C GLY A 28 -4.16 1.41 -7.37
N LEU A 29 -4.11 0.81 -6.18
CA LEU A 29 -3.97 -0.63 -6.01
C LEU A 29 -5.21 -1.38 -6.54
N ILE A 30 -6.41 -0.87 -6.29
CA ILE A 30 -7.65 -1.44 -6.83
C ILE A 30 -7.64 -1.37 -8.36
N THR A 31 -7.30 -0.21 -8.92
CA THR A 31 -7.27 0.04 -10.36
C THR A 31 -6.32 -0.92 -11.06
N GLU A 32 -5.10 -1.10 -10.53
CA GLU A 32 -4.13 -2.02 -11.12
C GLU A 32 -4.58 -3.49 -11.04
N ILE A 33 -5.15 -3.93 -9.92
CA ILE A 33 -5.67 -5.30 -9.81
C ILE A 33 -6.84 -5.53 -10.78
N GLU A 34 -7.77 -4.57 -10.89
CA GLU A 34 -8.90 -4.65 -11.84
C GLU A 34 -8.42 -4.63 -13.31
N ASN A 35 -7.39 -3.84 -13.62
CA ASN A 35 -6.77 -3.78 -14.96
C ASN A 35 -6.05 -5.08 -15.33
N THR A 36 -5.54 -5.82 -14.35
CA THR A 36 -4.82 -7.09 -14.55
C THR A 36 -5.74 -8.23 -15.01
N LYS A 37 -7.07 -8.00 -15.10
CA LYS A 37 -8.12 -8.88 -15.70
C LYS A 37 -7.74 -10.36 -15.75
N SER A 38 -8.09 -11.09 -14.67
CA SER A 38 -8.00 -12.56 -14.52
C SER A 38 -6.70 -13.16 -15.04
N ILE A 39 -5.75 -13.40 -14.14
CA ILE A 39 -4.54 -14.17 -14.45
C ILE A 39 -4.99 -15.60 -14.76
N PHE A 40 -5.06 -15.95 -16.05
CA PHE A 40 -5.33 -17.31 -16.51
C PHE A 40 -4.07 -18.15 -16.32
N TRP A 41 -3.99 -18.95 -15.26
CA TRP A 41 -2.98 -20.00 -15.10
C TRP A 41 -3.63 -21.08 -14.21
N VAL A 42 -3.82 -22.33 -14.64
CA VAL A 42 -2.82 -23.37 -14.90
C VAL A 42 -3.17 -24.25 -16.11
N ASN A 43 -4.38 -24.13 -16.67
CA ASN A 43 -4.88 -24.76 -17.90
C ASN A 43 -6.07 -23.92 -18.40
N GLU A 44 -6.42 -23.99 -19.69
CA GLU A 44 -7.50 -23.19 -20.33
C GLU A 44 -8.89 -23.29 -19.64
N SER A 45 -9.06 -24.22 -18.70
CA SER A 45 -10.28 -24.47 -17.94
C SER A 45 -10.38 -23.73 -16.59
N THR A 46 -9.32 -23.12 -16.07
CA THR A 46 -9.31 -22.55 -14.70
C THR A 46 -9.06 -21.04 -14.73
N ARG A 47 -9.98 -20.27 -14.15
CA ARG A 47 -9.89 -18.81 -14.03
C ARG A 47 -9.83 -18.43 -12.57
N VAL A 48 -8.86 -17.59 -12.21
CA VAL A 48 -8.82 -16.92 -10.91
C VAL A 48 -9.43 -15.53 -11.07
N ILE A 49 -10.42 -15.21 -10.24
CA ILE A 49 -11.11 -13.94 -10.22
C ILE A 49 -10.72 -13.20 -8.95
N PHE A 50 -10.03 -12.05 -9.09
CA PHE A 50 -9.66 -11.20 -7.96
C PHE A 50 -10.80 -10.22 -7.61
N TYR A 51 -11.15 -10.14 -6.34
CA TYR A 51 -12.08 -9.13 -5.82
C TYR A 51 -11.30 -7.93 -5.26
N ALA A 52 -10.72 -7.14 -6.17
CA ALA A 52 -9.83 -6.03 -5.85
C ALA A 52 -10.39 -5.09 -4.78
N ARG A 53 -11.66 -4.69 -4.87
CA ARG A 53 -12.31 -3.77 -3.92
C ARG A 53 -12.49 -4.32 -2.51
N ALA A 54 -12.41 -5.64 -2.35
CA ALA A 54 -12.55 -6.31 -1.05
C ALA A 54 -11.19 -6.61 -0.40
N TYR A 55 -10.10 -6.06 -0.95
CA TYR A 55 -8.78 -6.24 -0.37
C TYR A 55 -8.68 -5.63 1.03
N LYS A 56 -7.80 -6.20 1.85
CA LYS A 56 -7.52 -5.73 3.22
C LYS A 56 -6.04 -5.54 3.42
N ILE A 57 -5.69 -4.45 4.11
CA ILE A 57 -4.34 -4.19 4.59
C ILE A 57 -4.35 -4.42 6.10
N LEU A 58 -3.44 -5.25 6.60
CA LEU A 58 -3.29 -5.43 8.04
C LEU A 58 -2.53 -4.25 8.66
N LYS A 59 -2.37 -4.25 9.99
CA LYS A 59 -1.38 -3.36 10.59
C LYS A 59 0.00 -3.99 10.42
N PRO A 60 1.06 -3.20 10.22
CA PRO A 60 2.42 -3.69 10.27
C PRO A 60 2.68 -4.49 11.54
N ASN A 61 3.34 -5.64 11.38
CA ASN A 61 3.60 -6.59 12.47
C ASN A 61 4.67 -6.08 13.46
N ASP A 62 5.56 -5.20 12.98
CA ASP A 62 6.66 -4.62 13.74
C ASP A 62 6.51 -3.10 13.84
N THR A 63 7.15 -2.50 14.84
CA THR A 63 7.25 -1.04 14.95
C THR A 63 8.35 -0.49 14.06
N ILE A 64 8.24 0.78 13.67
CA ILE A 64 9.28 1.48 12.89
C ILE A 64 10.65 1.37 13.57
N GLN A 65 10.68 1.54 14.90
CA GLN A 65 11.92 1.47 15.70
C GLN A 65 12.54 0.08 15.62
N ASN A 66 11.74 -0.98 15.75
CA ASN A 66 12.26 -2.34 15.68
C ASN A 66 12.77 -2.67 14.26
N CYS A 67 12.05 -2.26 13.22
CA CYS A 67 12.49 -2.41 11.83
C CYS A 67 13.84 -1.73 11.58
N LEU A 68 14.02 -0.49 12.06
CA LEU A 68 15.30 0.23 11.96
C LEU A 68 16.44 -0.51 12.67
N LEU A 69 16.22 -0.97 13.91
CA LEU A 69 17.24 -1.67 14.70
C LEU A 69 17.63 -3.02 14.11
N THR A 70 16.67 -3.75 13.55
CA THR A 70 16.87 -5.09 13.00
C THR A 70 17.20 -5.09 11.51
N GLY A 71 17.25 -3.92 10.87
CA GLY A 71 17.49 -3.78 9.43
C GLY A 71 16.36 -4.37 8.57
N LYS A 72 15.15 -4.50 9.11
CA LYS A 72 13.97 -5.03 8.39
C LYS A 72 13.20 -3.90 7.71
N THR A 73 12.51 -4.23 6.63
CA THR A 73 11.54 -3.33 6.00
C THR A 73 10.29 -3.20 6.86
N TYR A 74 9.87 -1.95 7.13
CA TYR A 74 8.55 -1.68 7.73
C TYR A 74 7.47 -1.90 6.67
N MET A 75 6.72 -2.99 6.78
CA MET A 75 5.73 -3.41 5.78
C MET A 75 4.42 -3.87 6.43
N SER A 76 3.38 -3.90 5.61
CA SER A 76 2.11 -4.53 5.93
C SER A 76 1.78 -5.63 4.93
N GLU A 77 1.05 -6.63 5.39
CA GLU A 77 0.45 -7.65 4.55
C GLU A 77 -0.82 -7.12 3.87
N ILE A 78 -1.05 -7.59 2.64
CA ILE A 78 -2.19 -7.26 1.79
C ILE A 78 -2.89 -8.57 1.42
N TYR A 79 -4.19 -8.66 1.70
CA TYR A 79 -5.02 -9.82 1.40
C TYR A 79 -6.06 -9.45 0.35
N ILE A 80 -6.18 -10.24 -0.70
CA ILE A 80 -7.16 -10.04 -1.78
C ILE A 80 -7.98 -11.33 -1.90
N PRO A 81 -9.32 -11.27 -1.74
CA PRO A 81 -10.16 -12.44 -1.95
C PRO A 81 -10.13 -12.90 -3.41
N VAL A 82 -10.17 -14.21 -3.62
CA VAL A 82 -10.16 -14.84 -4.96
C VAL A 82 -11.23 -15.92 -5.06
N LEU A 83 -11.76 -16.12 -6.27
CA LEU A 83 -12.63 -17.25 -6.65
C LEU A 83 -12.03 -17.99 -7.85
#